data_AF-A0A7S0V992-F1
#
_entry.id   AF-A0A7S0V992-F1
#
_cell.length_a   1.000
_cell.length_b   1.000
_cell.length_c   1.000
_cell.angle_alpha   90.00
_cell.angle_beta   90.00
_cell.angle_gamma   90.00
#
_symmetry.space_group_name_H-M   'P 1'
#
loop_
_entity.id
_entity.type
_entity.pdbx_description
1 polymer ?
#
loop_
_entity_poly.entity_id
_entity_poly.type
_entity_poly.pdbx_seq_one_letter_code
_entity_poly.pdbx_strand_id
1 'polypeptide(L)'
;MCGADKVEKLPPVAALKGAGTTESIIWRDAERTFKSEPLRKQMIAALEAVADGDYHQGMGYFCGFLLLVVDPPDVSRILHRVGTDEFYTPGYWKGQPEAFVRDAMAYERLLEKRSPEVAAHLKAAGLVPEAYAQKWFVGLCVHTMPFKPLLDLFELFLEGGHMFLF
;
A
#
# COMPACT_ATOMS: atom_id res chain seq x y z
N MET A 1 -27.59 10.40 -25.37
CA MET A 1 -27.53 8.94 -25.57
C MET A 1 -26.08 8.49 -25.39
N CYS A 2 -25.71 8.13 -24.16
CA CYS A 2 -24.57 7.25 -23.88
C CYS A 2 -25.12 6.24 -22.86
N GLY A 3 -25.15 4.97 -23.25
CA GLY A 3 -25.73 3.90 -22.46
C GLY A 3 -25.05 3.83 -21.10
N ALA A 4 -25.84 3.95 -20.04
CA ALA A 4 -25.46 3.44 -18.74
C ALA A 4 -25.38 1.92 -18.89
N ASP A 5 -24.21 1.40 -19.25
CA ASP A 5 -23.96 -0.02 -19.19
C ASP A 5 -24.29 -0.48 -17.79
N LYS A 6 -25.30 -1.36 -17.70
CA LYS A 6 -25.70 -2.00 -16.46
C LYS A 6 -24.46 -2.74 -15.98
N VAL A 7 -23.80 -2.20 -14.97
CA VAL A 7 -22.77 -2.92 -14.23
C VAL A 7 -23.51 -4.10 -13.60
N GLU A 8 -23.44 -5.25 -14.26
CA GLU A 8 -23.91 -6.50 -13.71
C GLU A 8 -23.18 -6.68 -12.38
N LYS A 9 -23.94 -6.60 -11.28
CA LYS A 9 -23.38 -6.86 -9.95
C LYS A 9 -22.93 -8.30 -9.98
N LEU A 10 -21.62 -8.50 -10.09
CA LEU A 10 -21.01 -9.81 -9.95
C LEU A 10 -21.52 -10.43 -8.65
N PRO A 11 -21.87 -11.72 -8.66
CA PRO A 11 -22.41 -12.38 -7.50
C PRO A 11 -21.44 -12.18 -6.33
N PRO A 12 -21.95 -11.86 -5.12
CA PRO A 12 -21.10 -11.81 -3.94
C PRO A 12 -20.42 -13.17 -3.79
N VAL A 13 -19.10 -13.17 -3.72
CA VAL A 13 -18.37 -14.42 -3.51
C VAL A 13 -18.67 -14.89 -2.09
N ALA A 14 -18.88 -16.20 -1.93
CA ALA A 14 -19.28 -16.79 -0.66
C ALA A 14 -18.40 -16.28 0.49
N ALA A 15 -19.02 -15.85 1.59
CA ALA A 15 -18.30 -15.35 2.75
C ALA A 15 -17.28 -16.41 3.22
N LEU A 16 -16.00 -16.03 3.27
CA LEU A 16 -14.94 -16.87 3.81
C LEU A 16 -15.25 -17.19 5.29
N LYS A 17 -15.22 -18.48 5.64
CA LYS A 17 -15.20 -18.92 7.04
C LYS A 17 -13.91 -18.36 7.68
N GLY A 18 -14.02 -17.53 8.73
CA GLY A 18 -12.86 -16.94 9.43
C GLY A 18 -12.71 -15.42 9.24
N ALA A 19 -13.75 -14.64 9.54
CA ALA A 19 -13.63 -13.18 9.50
C ALA A 19 -12.50 -12.69 10.43
N GLY A 20 -11.53 -11.96 9.86
CA GLY A 20 -10.39 -11.43 10.61
C GLY A 20 -9.07 -12.19 10.39
N THR A 21 -9.06 -13.27 9.60
CA THR A 21 -7.78 -13.88 9.16
C THR A 21 -7.15 -13.07 8.02
N THR A 22 -5.84 -13.25 7.84
CA THR A 22 -5.06 -12.62 6.76
C THR A 22 -5.66 -12.89 5.38
N GLU A 23 -6.07 -14.13 5.10
CA GLU A 23 -6.69 -14.51 3.82
C GLU A 23 -8.01 -13.76 3.60
N SER A 24 -8.81 -13.60 4.65
CA SER A 24 -10.07 -12.86 4.57
C SER A 24 -9.86 -11.36 4.29
N ILE A 25 -8.75 -10.79 4.76
CA ILE A 25 -8.38 -9.40 4.50
C ILE A 25 -7.88 -9.25 3.06
N ILE A 26 -6.97 -10.11 2.61
CA ILE A 26 -6.46 -10.14 1.23
C ILE A 26 -7.61 -10.24 0.23
N TRP A 27 -8.55 -11.16 0.46
CA TRP A 27 -9.72 -11.33 -0.40
C TRP A 27 -10.54 -10.04 -0.53
N ARG A 28 -10.85 -9.40 0.60
CA ARG A 28 -11.64 -8.16 0.64
C ARG A 28 -10.91 -7.00 -0.03
N ASP A 29 -9.58 -6.94 0.07
CA ASP A 29 -8.79 -5.92 -0.62
C ASP A 29 -8.79 -6.11 -2.13
N ALA A 30 -8.69 -7.36 -2.61
CA ALA A 30 -8.84 -7.65 -4.03
C ALA A 30 -10.22 -7.24 -4.57
N GLU A 31 -11.30 -7.51 -3.82
CA GLU A 31 -12.66 -7.09 -4.20
C GLU A 31 -12.84 -5.57 -4.27
N ARG A 32 -12.21 -4.81 -3.36
CA ARG A 32 -12.24 -3.34 -3.37
C ARG A 32 -11.38 -2.76 -4.49
N THR A 33 -10.33 -3.47 -4.89
CA THR A 33 -9.34 -3.00 -5.88
C THR A 33 -9.78 -3.26 -7.32
N PHE A 34 -10.21 -4.49 -7.63
CA PHE A 34 -10.54 -4.89 -9.00
C PHE A 34 -11.98 -5.35 -9.18
N LYS A 35 -12.66 -4.77 -10.18
CA LYS A 35 -13.98 -5.27 -10.62
C LYS A 35 -13.88 -6.59 -11.39
N SER A 36 -12.77 -6.85 -12.08
CA SER A 36 -12.54 -8.05 -12.89
C SER A 36 -12.14 -9.24 -12.02
N GLU A 37 -12.86 -10.37 -12.14
CA GLU A 37 -12.54 -11.60 -11.39
C GLU A 37 -11.14 -12.16 -11.71
N PRO A 38 -10.67 -12.21 -12.98
CA PRO A 38 -9.29 -12.58 -13.30
C PRO A 38 -8.23 -11.76 -12.54
N LEU A 39 -8.40 -10.43 -12.47
CA LEU A 39 -7.44 -9.56 -11.78
C LEU A 39 -7.50 -9.73 -10.26
N ARG A 40 -8.69 -9.98 -9.68
CA ARG A 40 -8.79 -10.34 -8.26
C ARG A 40 -8.01 -11.62 -7.95
N LYS A 41 -8.18 -12.65 -8.78
CA LYS A 41 -7.46 -13.93 -8.61
C LYS A 41 -5.94 -13.74 -8.69
N GLN A 42 -5.46 -12.92 -9.62
CA GLN A 42 -4.03 -12.58 -9.73
C GLN A 42 -3.53 -11.82 -8.49
N MET A 43 -4.27 -10.83 -8.01
CA MET A 43 -3.91 -10.07 -6.81
C MET A 43 -3.88 -10.93 -5.56
N ILE A 44 -4.88 -11.80 -5.37
CA ILE A 44 -4.92 -12.74 -4.24
C ILE A 44 -3.71 -13.66 -4.27
N ALA A 45 -3.45 -14.30 -5.40
CA ALA A 45 -2.30 -15.20 -5.54
C ALA A 45 -0.97 -14.49 -5.29
N ALA A 46 -0.83 -13.24 -5.77
CA ALA A 46 0.38 -12.47 -5.59
C ALA A 46 0.64 -12.09 -4.12
N LEU A 47 -0.42 -11.73 -3.38
CA LEU A 47 -0.36 -11.37 -1.96
C LEU A 47 -0.18 -12.59 -1.06
N GLU A 48 -0.91 -13.69 -1.30
CA GLU A 48 -0.78 -14.93 -0.54
C GLU A 48 0.64 -15.52 -0.63
N ALA A 49 1.30 -15.36 -1.78
CA ALA A 49 2.68 -15.80 -1.97
C ALA A 49 3.71 -15.08 -1.09
N VAL A 50 3.37 -13.92 -0.50
CA VAL A 50 4.33 -13.06 0.23
C VAL A 50 3.88 -12.65 1.63
N ALA A 51 2.59 -12.76 1.98
CA ALA A 51 2.07 -12.30 3.25
C ALA A 51 2.53 -13.15 4.46
N ASP A 52 2.86 -14.43 4.27
CA ASP A 52 3.33 -15.33 5.35
C ASP A 52 2.50 -15.26 6.65
N GLY A 53 1.17 -15.15 6.51
CA GLY A 53 0.23 -15.03 7.62
C GLY A 53 0.17 -13.65 8.31
N ASP A 54 1.02 -12.68 7.93
CA ASP A 54 1.06 -11.33 8.48
C ASP A 54 0.90 -10.26 7.38
N TYR A 55 -0.17 -9.47 7.45
CA TYR A 55 -0.58 -8.61 6.34
C TYR A 55 -1.09 -7.25 6.81
N HIS A 56 -0.65 -6.23 6.09
CA HIS A 56 -1.20 -4.89 6.15
C HIS A 56 -1.70 -4.46 4.77
N GLN A 57 -2.87 -3.81 4.74
CA GLN A 57 -3.58 -3.39 3.53
C GLN A 57 -2.77 -2.50 2.56
N GLY A 58 -1.74 -1.82 3.07
CA GLY A 58 -0.77 -1.08 2.26
C GLY A 58 -0.11 -1.92 1.16
N MET A 59 0.16 -3.21 1.42
CA MET A 59 0.71 -4.13 0.42
C MET A 59 -0.28 -4.36 -0.72
N GLY A 60 -1.57 -4.46 -0.40
CA GLY A 60 -2.65 -4.57 -1.37
C GLY A 60 -2.71 -3.38 -2.33
N TYR A 61 -2.52 -2.16 -1.82
CA TYR A 61 -2.49 -0.95 -2.67
C TYR A 61 -1.36 -1.02 -3.70
N PHE A 62 -0.15 -1.37 -3.27
CA PHE A 62 1.00 -1.45 -4.16
C PHE A 62 0.91 -2.64 -5.13
N CYS A 63 0.45 -3.81 -4.66
CA CYS A 63 0.19 -4.97 -5.51
C CYS A 63 -0.83 -4.66 -6.61
N GLY A 64 -1.94 -4.02 -6.26
CA GLY A 64 -2.96 -3.60 -7.21
C GLY A 64 -2.43 -2.65 -8.27
N PHE A 65 -1.54 -1.72 -7.88
CA PHE A 65 -0.86 -0.86 -8.84
C PHE A 65 0.09 -1.64 -9.76
N LEU A 66 0.95 -2.49 -9.20
CA LEU A 66 1.95 -3.25 -9.96
C LEU A 66 1.29 -4.12 -11.03
N LEU A 67 0.15 -4.76 -10.74
CA LEU A 67 -0.60 -5.57 -11.71
C LEU A 67 -1.11 -4.78 -12.93
N LEU A 68 -1.07 -3.45 -12.90
CA LEU A 68 -1.40 -2.62 -14.08
C LEU A 68 -0.22 -2.47 -15.04
N VAL A 69 1.01 -2.68 -14.58
CA VAL A 69 2.24 -2.31 -15.31
C VAL A 69 3.34 -3.38 -15.28
N VAL A 70 3.17 -4.46 -14.50
CA VAL A 70 4.12 -5.56 -14.33
C VAL A 70 3.40 -6.89 -14.49
N ASP A 71 4.10 -7.87 -15.06
CA ASP A 71 3.58 -9.23 -15.20
C ASP A 71 3.41 -9.92 -13.83
N PRO A 72 2.34 -10.71 -13.62
CA PRO A 72 2.01 -11.27 -12.30
C PRO A 72 3.14 -12.03 -11.57
N PRO A 73 4.00 -12.84 -12.23
CA PRO A 73 5.11 -13.52 -11.55
C PRO A 73 6.15 -12.56 -10.95
N ASP A 74 6.34 -11.39 -11.54
CA ASP A 74 7.30 -10.39 -11.06
C ASP A 74 6.70 -9.51 -9.96
N VAL A 75 5.38 -9.34 -9.94
CA VAL A 75 4.68 -8.64 -8.85
C VAL A 75 5.05 -9.22 -7.49
N SER A 76 4.91 -10.54 -7.28
CA SER A 76 5.28 -11.17 -6.00
C SER A 76 6.76 -11.02 -5.67
N ARG A 77 7.65 -11.04 -6.67
CA ARG A 77 9.10 -10.84 -6.45
C ARG A 77 9.39 -9.42 -5.98
N ILE A 78 8.78 -8.42 -6.59
CA ILE A 78 8.90 -7.01 -6.21
C ILE A 78 8.35 -6.81 -4.80
N LEU A 79 7.14 -7.30 -4.52
CA LEU A 79 6.53 -7.20 -3.19
C LEU A 79 7.41 -7.84 -2.11
N HIS A 80 7.87 -9.07 -2.35
CA HIS A 80 8.75 -9.76 -1.42
C HIS A 80 10.03 -8.95 -1.16
N ARG A 81 10.68 -8.46 -2.22
CA ARG A 81 11.93 -7.68 -2.08
C ARG A 81 11.69 -6.36 -1.35
N VAL A 82 10.70 -5.58 -1.72
CA VAL A 82 10.38 -4.30 -1.07
C VAL A 82 10.03 -4.49 0.41
N GLY A 83 9.36 -5.61 0.76
CA GLY A 83 8.96 -5.93 2.12
C GLY A 83 10.01 -6.61 3.00
N THR A 84 11.18 -6.99 2.46
CA THR A 84 12.21 -7.76 3.20
C THR A 84 13.64 -7.24 3.06
N ASP A 85 13.97 -6.51 1.99
CA ASP A 85 15.30 -5.98 1.74
C ASP A 85 15.45 -4.62 2.46
N GLU A 86 16.52 -4.47 3.27
CA GLU A 86 16.85 -3.25 4.03
C GLU A 86 17.07 -2.01 3.15
N PHE A 87 17.32 -2.20 1.85
CA PHE A 87 17.36 -1.08 0.91
C PHE A 87 15.99 -0.39 0.77
N TYR A 88 14.90 -1.14 0.92
CA TYR A 88 13.52 -0.65 0.83
C TYR A 88 12.89 -0.54 2.23
N THR A 89 11.67 -1.04 2.40
CA THR A 89 10.81 -0.75 3.55
C THR A 89 10.43 -2.04 4.28
N PRO A 90 11.42 -2.79 4.83
CA PRO A 90 11.12 -4.05 5.49
C PRO A 90 10.22 -3.81 6.71
N GLY A 91 9.23 -4.67 6.88
CA GLY A 91 8.29 -4.60 8.01
C GLY A 91 7.18 -3.55 7.89
N TYR A 92 7.11 -2.75 6.82
CA TYR A 92 6.02 -1.78 6.61
C TYR A 92 4.66 -2.46 6.43
N TRP A 93 4.64 -3.69 5.90
CA TRP A 93 3.41 -4.41 5.60
C TRP A 93 3.03 -5.50 6.61
N LYS A 94 3.59 -5.43 7.82
CA LYS A 94 3.18 -6.25 8.95
C LYS A 94 1.93 -5.69 9.62
N GLY A 95 1.15 -6.54 10.26
CA GLY A 95 -0.07 -6.15 11.00
C GLY A 95 0.22 -5.12 12.10
N GLN A 96 1.45 -5.12 12.64
CA GLN A 96 1.99 -4.05 13.49
C GLN A 96 3.26 -3.46 12.84
N PRO A 97 3.14 -2.36 12.07
CA PRO A 97 4.24 -1.86 11.26
C PRO A 97 5.16 -0.93 12.06
N GLU A 98 5.92 -1.47 13.02
CA GLU A 98 6.86 -0.71 13.87
C GLU A 98 7.89 0.09 13.06
N ALA A 99 8.35 -0.46 11.93
CA ALA A 99 9.26 0.22 11.01
C ALA A 99 8.65 1.52 10.45
N PHE A 100 7.36 1.51 10.09
CA PHE A 100 6.65 2.71 9.68
C PHE A 100 6.52 3.71 10.82
N VAL A 101 6.20 3.26 12.04
CA VAL A 101 6.08 4.15 13.21
C VAL A 101 7.39 4.90 13.45
N ARG A 102 8.53 4.17 13.42
CA ARG A 102 9.87 4.78 13.51
C ARG A 102 10.08 5.84 12.43
N ASP A 103 9.74 5.52 11.19
CA ASP A 103 9.99 6.38 10.03
C ASP A 103 9.06 7.59 9.99
N ALA A 104 7.82 7.46 10.46
CA ALA A 104 6.89 8.56 10.67
C ALA A 104 7.45 9.57 11.70
N MET A 105 8.05 9.10 12.79
CA MET A 105 8.74 9.97 13.75
C MET A 105 10.01 10.60 13.18
N ALA A 106 10.74 9.90 12.31
CA ALA A 106 11.88 10.47 11.60
C ALA A 106 11.43 11.61 10.66
N TYR A 107 10.32 11.41 9.95
CA TYR A 107 9.69 12.43 9.11
C TYR A 107 9.27 13.66 9.92
N GLU A 108 8.64 13.47 11.09
CA GLU A 108 8.28 14.59 11.97
C GLU A 108 9.50 15.43 12.37
N ARG A 109 10.62 14.79 12.73
CA ARG A 109 11.87 15.51 13.03
C ARG A 109 12.44 16.26 11.84
N LEU A 110 12.27 15.74 10.61
CA LEU A 110 12.66 16.45 9.40
C LEU A 110 11.74 17.66 9.16
N LEU A 111 10.44 17.51 9.41
CA LEU A 111 9.46 18.59 9.31
C LEU A 111 9.75 19.71 10.31
N GLU A 112 10.09 19.38 11.55
CA GLU A 112 10.51 20.35 12.57
C GLU A 112 11.72 21.18 12.12
N LYS A 113 12.66 20.57 11.39
CA LYS A 113 13.86 21.26 10.88
C LYS A 113 13.58 22.09 9.63
N ARG A 114 12.77 21.58 8.71
CA ARG A 114 12.55 22.20 7.38
C ARG A 114 11.40 23.22 7.38
N SER A 115 10.36 22.96 8.17
CA SER A 115 9.13 23.76 8.26
C SER A 115 8.61 23.81 9.71
N PRO A 116 9.34 24.47 10.63
CA PRO A 116 9.02 24.48 12.06
C PRO A 116 7.62 25.04 12.37
N GLU A 117 7.14 25.99 11.58
CA GLU A 117 5.77 26.53 11.65
C GLU A 117 4.72 25.42 11.49
N VAL A 118 4.86 24.60 10.45
CA VAL A 118 3.93 23.51 10.14
C VAL A 118 3.98 22.45 11.22
N ALA A 119 5.18 22.06 11.65
CA ALA A 119 5.37 21.10 12.73
C ALA A 119 4.70 21.58 14.04
N ALA A 120 4.91 22.84 14.40
CA ALA A 120 4.28 23.43 15.59
C ALA A 120 2.75 23.47 15.48
N HIS A 121 2.21 23.75 14.29
CA HIS A 121 0.77 23.74 14.06
C HIS A 121 0.17 22.35 14.22
N LEU A 122 0.76 21.33 13.59
CA LEU A 122 0.31 19.94 13.71
C LEU A 122 0.38 19.44 15.15
N LYS A 123 1.46 19.76 15.86
CA LYS A 123 1.64 19.42 17.27
C LYS A 123 0.62 20.11 18.17
N ALA A 124 0.35 21.39 17.95
CA ALA A 124 -0.67 22.13 18.69
C ALA A 124 -2.09 21.55 18.46
N ALA A 125 -2.34 21.01 17.27
CA ALA A 125 -3.57 20.31 16.94
C ALA A 125 -3.61 18.85 17.44
N GLY A 126 -2.55 18.35 18.06
CA GLY A 126 -2.48 16.98 18.59
C GLY A 126 -2.36 15.88 17.54
N LEU A 127 -1.96 16.22 16.31
CA LEU A 127 -1.73 15.23 15.26
C LEU A 127 -0.38 14.55 15.46
N VAL A 128 -0.41 13.22 15.52
CA VAL A 128 0.78 12.37 15.48
C VAL A 128 1.13 12.01 14.03
N PRO A 129 2.41 11.83 13.67
CA PRO A 129 2.83 11.61 12.28
C PRO A 129 2.20 10.36 11.66
N GLU A 130 1.97 9.32 12.45
CA GLU A 130 1.34 8.06 12.01
C GLU A 130 -0.07 8.30 11.45
N ALA A 131 -0.79 9.30 11.96
CA ALA A 131 -2.17 9.60 11.57
C ALA A 131 -2.29 10.18 10.16
N TYR A 132 -1.25 10.85 9.64
CA TYR A 132 -1.28 11.47 8.31
C TYR A 132 -0.30 10.84 7.32
N ALA A 133 0.80 10.24 7.79
CA ALA A 133 1.87 9.75 6.93
C ALA A 133 1.65 8.33 6.39
N GLN A 134 0.70 7.56 6.96
CA GLN A 134 0.52 6.14 6.62
C GLN A 134 0.29 5.89 5.13
N LYS A 135 -0.47 6.75 4.43
CA LYS A 135 -0.71 6.60 2.99
C LYS A 135 0.52 6.93 2.14
N TRP A 136 1.45 7.74 2.63
CA TRP A 136 2.69 8.08 1.94
C TRP A 136 3.70 6.95 2.08
N PHE A 137 3.90 6.47 3.30
CA PHE A 137 4.89 5.43 3.60
C PHE A 137 4.35 4.02 3.34
N VAL A 138 3.37 3.57 4.12
CA VAL A 138 2.86 2.18 4.03
C VAL A 138 2.07 1.93 2.74
N GLY A 139 1.34 2.95 2.28
CA GLY A 139 0.61 2.91 1.01
C GLY A 139 1.44 3.32 -0.21
N LEU A 140 2.72 3.65 -0.04
CA LEU A 140 3.64 4.12 -1.08
C LEU A 140 2.99 5.13 -2.05
N CYS A 141 2.26 6.09 -1.51
CA CYS A 141 1.58 7.18 -2.23
C CYS A 141 0.50 6.76 -3.25
N VAL A 142 0.12 5.46 -3.35
CA VAL A 142 -0.84 4.96 -4.34
C VAL A 142 -2.18 5.71 -4.31
N HIS A 143 -2.61 6.13 -3.12
CA HIS A 143 -3.87 6.85 -2.92
C HIS A 143 -3.74 8.37 -2.77
N THR A 144 -2.52 8.90 -2.84
CA THR A 144 -2.26 10.34 -2.61
C THR A 144 -1.75 11.05 -3.84
N MET A 145 -1.40 10.33 -4.91
CA MET A 145 -0.89 10.92 -6.14
C MET A 145 -1.68 10.51 -7.39
N PRO A 146 -1.72 11.35 -8.43
CA PRO A 146 -2.25 10.96 -9.73
C PRO A 146 -1.39 9.86 -10.37
N PHE A 147 -1.98 9.10 -11.28
CA PHE A 147 -1.37 7.89 -11.85
C PHE A 147 0.00 8.13 -12.53
N LYS A 148 0.15 9.21 -13.30
CA LYS A 148 1.41 9.48 -14.02
C LYS A 148 2.58 9.81 -13.08
N PRO A 149 2.48 10.82 -12.17
CA PRO A 149 3.53 11.06 -11.17
C PRO A 149 3.83 9.87 -10.26
N LEU A 150 2.85 8.98 -10.04
CA LEU A 150 3.06 7.76 -9.26
C LEU A 150 4.02 6.76 -9.93
N LEU A 151 4.02 6.68 -11.26
CA LEU A 151 5.02 5.89 -12.00
C LEU A 151 6.43 6.45 -11.78
N ASP A 152 6.58 7.76 -11.94
CA ASP A 152 7.87 8.45 -11.73
C ASP A 152 8.38 8.24 -10.29
N LEU A 153 7.48 8.30 -9.29
CA LEU A 153 7.82 7.99 -7.89
C LEU A 153 8.29 6.55 -7.72
N PHE A 154 7.65 5.56 -8.35
CA PHE A 154 8.09 4.18 -8.21
C PHE A 154 9.39 3.87 -8.93
N GLU A 155 9.67 4.49 -10.08
CA GLU A 155 10.99 4.38 -10.71
C GLU A 155 12.08 4.89 -9.76
N LEU A 156 11.89 6.08 -9.20
CA LEU A 156 12.86 6.69 -8.27
C LEU A 156 12.95 5.95 -6.93
N PHE A 157 11.84 5.41 -6.43
CA PHE A 157 11.84 4.60 -5.21
C PHE A 157 12.54 3.26 -5.43
N LEU A 158 12.31 2.59 -6.56
CA LEU A 158 12.97 1.33 -6.89
C LEU A 158 14.47 1.52 -7.15
N GLU A 159 14.88 2.68 -7.66
CA GLU A 159 16.30 3.02 -7.82
C GLU A 159 16.97 3.50 -6.53
N GLY A 160 16.27 4.32 -5.73
CA GLY A 160 16.81 5.04 -4.58
C GLY A 160 16.50 4.45 -3.20
N GLY A 161 15.64 3.43 -3.13
CA GLY A 161 15.26 2.77 -1.89
C GLY A 161 14.39 3.63 -0.98
N HIS A 162 14.32 3.26 0.30
CA HIS A 162 13.45 3.95 1.28
C HIS A 162 13.79 5.43 1.49
N MET A 163 15.04 5.82 1.25
CA MET A 163 15.47 7.22 1.40
C MET A 163 14.72 8.16 0.46
N PHE A 164 14.20 7.67 -0.67
CA PHE A 164 13.39 8.46 -1.59
C PHE A 164 12.06 8.95 -0.98
N LEU A 165 11.58 8.30 0.09
CA LEU A 165 10.31 8.64 0.74
C LEU A 165 10.38 9.87 1.67
N PHE A 166 11.56 10.48 1.85
CA PHE A 166 11.82 11.59 2.80
C PHE A 166 12.32 12.88 2.12
#